data_AF-A0A7S2T262-F1
#
_entry.id   AF-A0A7S2T262-F1
#
_cell.length_a   1.000
_cell.length_b   1.000
_cell.length_c   1.000
_cell.angle_alpha   90.00
_cell.angle_beta   90.00
_cell.angle_gamma   90.00
#
_symmetry.space_group_name_H-M   'P 1'
#
loop_
_entity.id
_entity.type
_entity.pdbx_description
1 polymer ?
#
loop_
_entity_poly.entity_id
_entity_poly.type
_entity_poly.pdbx_seq_one_letter_code
_entity_poly.pdbx_strand_id
1 'polypeptide(L)'
;ENIILDDKREIDFNDGTITDNTRASYPIHYIPNAVLPSRGGHPDTVVFLTADAFGVLPPISRLTPEQAMYHYLSGYTAKVAGTERGVTEPVVTFSSCFGAPFLPRHPGVYAEMLGEKLRKHGAKVWLVNTGWTGGAYGVGTRMKLEYTRAMVNSALAGELDDADYVTDPVFGLEVPSSVPGVPDDVLQPRATWADADEYDTSAQRLAEMFKENFKKFADQVSEPIRTAGPPPSRDRIGARVRGSALNSRPRVQHKIAGRRGVNSTRVPLVR
;
A
#
# COMPACT_ATOMS: atom_id res chain seq x y z
N GLU A 1 -3.95 -16.00 -30.85
CA GLU A 1 -2.48 -16.10 -31.04
C GLU A 1 -1.93 -17.05 -29.99
N ASN A 2 -1.16 -18.06 -30.41
CA ASN A 2 -0.54 -19.07 -29.55
C ASN A 2 -1.50 -19.87 -28.65
N ILE A 3 -2.74 -20.06 -29.09
CA ILE A 3 -3.74 -20.84 -28.35
C ILE A 3 -3.87 -22.24 -28.94
N ILE A 4 -4.10 -23.23 -28.09
CA ILE A 4 -4.30 -24.61 -28.52
C ILE A 4 -5.77 -24.83 -28.90
N LEU A 5 -5.97 -25.60 -29.96
CA LEU A 5 -7.27 -26.07 -30.40
C LEU A 5 -7.32 -27.58 -30.17
N ASP A 6 -8.45 -28.09 -29.69
CA ASP A 6 -8.68 -29.53 -29.63
C ASP A 6 -8.99 -30.13 -31.03
N ASP A 7 -9.19 -31.45 -31.09
CA ASP A 7 -9.52 -32.17 -32.34
C ASP A 7 -10.82 -31.68 -33.00
N LYS A 8 -11.71 -31.02 -32.25
CA LYS A 8 -12.98 -30.43 -32.72
C LYS A 8 -12.83 -28.96 -33.11
N ARG A 9 -11.62 -28.40 -32.99
CA ARG A 9 -11.30 -26.97 -33.16
C ARG A 9 -11.91 -26.06 -32.10
N GLU A 10 -12.28 -26.62 -30.95
CA GLU A 10 -12.64 -25.82 -29.78
C GLU A 10 -11.37 -25.28 -29.12
N ILE A 11 -11.48 -24.08 -28.57
CA ILE A 11 -10.37 -23.38 -27.95
C ILE A 11 -10.19 -23.89 -26.52
N ASP A 12 -8.98 -24.35 -26.17
CA ASP A 12 -8.61 -24.59 -24.77
C ASP A 12 -7.90 -23.37 -24.20
N PHE A 13 -8.62 -22.57 -23.40
CA PHE A 13 -8.07 -21.38 -22.73
C PHE A 13 -7.16 -21.71 -21.55
N ASN A 14 -7.13 -22.97 -21.08
CA ASN A 14 -6.29 -23.39 -19.97
C ASN A 14 -4.96 -24.01 -20.42
N ASP A 15 -4.80 -24.28 -21.73
CA ASP A 15 -3.57 -24.85 -22.28
C ASP A 15 -2.52 -23.76 -22.53
N GLY A 16 -1.53 -23.70 -21.64
CA GLY A 16 -0.35 -22.83 -21.72
C GLY A 16 0.89 -23.49 -22.34
N THR A 17 0.78 -24.64 -23.01
CA THR A 17 1.93 -25.42 -23.50
C THR A 17 2.87 -24.64 -24.43
N ILE A 18 2.35 -23.72 -25.24
CA ILE A 18 3.17 -22.80 -26.06
C ILE A 18 3.67 -21.64 -25.20
N THR A 19 2.77 -21.00 -24.45
CA THR A 19 3.04 -19.83 -23.60
C THR A 19 1.84 -19.53 -22.70
N ASP A 20 2.09 -19.02 -21.49
CA ASP A 20 1.04 -18.47 -20.62
C ASP A 20 0.50 -17.10 -21.10
N ASN A 21 1.14 -16.48 -22.12
CA ASN A 21 0.73 -15.19 -22.71
C ASN A 21 -0.04 -15.40 -24.03
N THR A 22 -1.11 -16.18 -23.98
CA THR A 22 -2.05 -16.33 -25.11
C THR A 22 -2.81 -15.02 -25.35
N ARG A 23 -3.14 -14.71 -26.61
CA ARG A 23 -3.75 -13.41 -26.98
C ARG A 23 -4.89 -13.55 -27.99
N ALA A 24 -5.85 -12.64 -27.90
CA ALA A 24 -6.88 -12.43 -28.91
C ALA A 24 -6.89 -10.95 -29.32
N SER A 25 -6.97 -10.70 -30.62
CA SER A 25 -7.17 -9.36 -31.19
C SER A 25 -8.47 -9.35 -31.96
N TYR A 26 -9.30 -8.34 -31.71
CA TYR A 26 -10.61 -8.19 -32.35
C TYR A 26 -10.98 -6.70 -32.46
N PRO A 27 -11.83 -6.32 -33.43
CA PRO A 27 -12.32 -4.96 -33.54
C PRO A 27 -13.12 -4.53 -32.31
N ILE A 28 -13.00 -3.26 -31.89
CA ILE A 28 -13.66 -2.76 -30.67
C ILE A 28 -15.20 -2.92 -30.69
N HIS A 29 -15.82 -2.91 -31.87
CA HIS A 29 -17.28 -3.08 -32.01
C HIS A 29 -17.77 -4.51 -31.70
N TYR A 30 -16.87 -5.46 -31.40
CA TYR A 30 -17.25 -6.77 -30.87
C TYR A 30 -17.64 -6.70 -29.38
N ILE A 31 -17.36 -5.59 -28.70
CA ILE A 31 -17.80 -5.34 -27.32
C ILE A 31 -19.08 -4.49 -27.36
N PRO A 32 -20.27 -5.03 -27.02
CA PRO A 32 -21.55 -4.33 -27.21
C PRO A 32 -21.67 -3.00 -26.47
N ASN A 33 -21.00 -2.87 -25.32
CA ASN A 33 -21.04 -1.66 -24.49
C ASN A 33 -19.85 -0.71 -24.75
N ALA A 34 -19.14 -0.85 -25.87
CA ALA A 34 -18.04 0.04 -26.21
C ALA A 34 -18.54 1.40 -26.71
N VAL A 35 -17.87 2.47 -26.29
CA VAL A 35 -18.13 3.82 -26.79
C VAL A 35 -17.43 4.02 -28.14
N LEU A 36 -18.17 4.51 -29.13
CA LEU A 36 -17.66 4.95 -30.44
C LEU A 36 -17.92 6.47 -30.59
N PRO A 37 -16.92 7.31 -30.93
CA PRO A 37 -15.58 7.00 -31.47
C PRO A 37 -14.48 6.82 -30.40
N SER A 38 -14.73 6.09 -29.31
CA SER A 38 -13.75 5.78 -28.25
C SER A 38 -13.15 7.01 -27.58
N ARG A 39 -13.99 8.00 -27.30
CA ARG A 39 -13.63 9.23 -26.59
C ARG A 39 -14.60 9.44 -25.43
N GLY A 40 -14.08 9.88 -24.29
CA GLY A 40 -14.85 10.30 -23.12
C GLY A 40 -14.51 11.74 -22.72
N GLY A 41 -15.11 12.18 -21.60
CA GLY A 41 -14.75 13.44 -20.95
C GLY A 41 -13.41 13.38 -20.22
N HIS A 42 -13.15 14.37 -19.37
CA HIS A 42 -12.02 14.30 -18.45
C HIS A 42 -12.29 13.25 -17.37
N PRO A 43 -11.30 12.44 -16.96
CA PRO A 43 -11.51 11.45 -15.90
C PRO A 43 -11.78 12.12 -14.56
N ASP A 44 -12.85 11.71 -13.88
CA ASP A 44 -13.09 12.06 -12.47
C ASP A 44 -12.33 11.13 -11.52
N THR A 45 -11.94 9.94 -12.01
CA THR A 45 -11.23 8.91 -11.27
C THR A 45 -10.11 8.29 -12.11
N VAL A 46 -8.95 8.07 -11.51
CA VAL A 46 -7.79 7.39 -12.07
C VAL A 46 -7.44 6.21 -11.17
N VAL A 47 -7.22 5.04 -11.77
CA VAL A 47 -6.88 3.82 -11.02
C VAL A 47 -5.51 3.33 -11.49
N PHE A 48 -4.58 3.17 -10.57
CA PHE A 48 -3.34 2.46 -10.76
C PHE A 48 -3.50 1.02 -10.30
N LEU A 49 -3.24 0.09 -11.22
CA LEU A 49 -3.26 -1.34 -10.91
C LEU A 49 -1.83 -1.79 -10.61
N THR A 50 -1.66 -2.45 -9.48
CA THR A 50 -0.42 -3.13 -9.12
C THR A 50 -0.72 -4.59 -8.83
N ALA A 51 0.12 -5.51 -9.30
CA ALA A 51 0.05 -6.90 -8.88
C ALA A 51 1.14 -7.14 -7.84
N ASP A 52 0.86 -6.84 -6.57
CA ASP A 52 1.84 -7.02 -5.50
C ASP A 52 2.00 -8.51 -5.15
N ALA A 53 3.13 -9.12 -5.52
CA ALA A 53 3.44 -10.50 -5.18
C ALA A 53 3.98 -10.67 -3.74
N PHE A 54 4.32 -9.59 -3.04
CA PHE A 54 4.68 -9.68 -1.62
C PHE A 54 3.47 -9.81 -0.72
N GLY A 55 2.29 -9.38 -1.18
CA GLY A 55 1.04 -9.47 -0.41
C GLY A 55 0.95 -8.48 0.74
N VAL A 56 1.57 -7.31 0.60
CA VAL A 56 1.70 -6.30 1.66
C VAL A 56 1.02 -4.98 1.34
N LEU A 57 0.80 -4.65 0.07
CA LEU A 57 0.04 -3.45 -0.28
C LEU A 57 -1.45 -3.63 0.05
N PRO A 58 -2.12 -2.61 0.61
CA PRO A 58 -3.56 -2.63 0.83
C PRO A 58 -4.33 -2.93 -0.47
N PRO A 59 -5.50 -3.59 -0.40
CA PRO A 59 -6.30 -3.92 -1.59
C PRO A 59 -6.70 -2.71 -2.41
N ILE A 60 -7.02 -1.60 -1.74
CA ILE A 60 -7.30 -0.31 -2.33
C ILE A 60 -6.79 0.81 -1.41
N SER A 61 -6.25 1.87 -1.99
CA SER A 61 -5.84 3.05 -1.26
C SER A 61 -6.13 4.32 -2.04
N ARG A 62 -6.61 5.35 -1.35
CA ARG A 62 -6.73 6.71 -1.90
C ARG A 62 -5.35 7.37 -1.87
N LEU A 63 -4.96 7.98 -2.98
CA LEU A 63 -3.69 8.68 -3.09
C LEU A 63 -3.91 10.19 -3.07
N THR A 64 -3.06 10.91 -2.33
CA THR A 64 -2.86 12.34 -2.58
C THR A 64 -2.27 12.55 -3.98
N PRO A 65 -2.35 13.78 -4.55
CA PRO A 65 -1.66 14.06 -5.80
C PRO A 65 -0.17 13.68 -5.75
N GLU A 66 0.54 14.06 -4.70
CA GLU A 66 1.97 13.79 -4.56
C GLU A 66 2.26 12.28 -4.51
N GLN A 67 1.43 11.50 -3.79
CA GLN A 67 1.49 10.04 -3.79
C GLN A 67 1.18 9.46 -5.16
N ALA A 68 0.20 10.00 -5.89
CA ALA A 68 -0.13 9.57 -7.24
C ALA A 68 1.09 9.74 -8.17
N MET A 69 1.79 10.87 -8.09
CA MET A 69 3.00 11.11 -8.89
C MET A 69 4.14 10.17 -8.47
N TYR A 70 4.31 9.94 -7.17
CA TYR A 70 5.30 9.00 -6.63
C TYR A 70 5.07 7.56 -7.15
N HIS A 71 3.83 7.06 -7.03
CA HIS A 71 3.46 5.72 -7.48
C HIS A 71 3.46 5.59 -9.00
N TYR A 72 3.09 6.64 -9.74
CA TYR A 72 3.15 6.66 -11.20
C TYR A 72 4.59 6.57 -11.72
N LEU A 73 5.52 7.33 -11.14
CA LEU A 73 6.95 7.26 -11.48
C LEU A 73 7.58 5.93 -11.07
N SER A 74 7.17 5.40 -9.92
CA SER A 74 7.61 4.10 -9.43
C SER A 74 7.14 2.99 -10.37
N GLY A 75 5.86 2.99 -10.73
CA GLY A 75 5.24 2.01 -11.62
C GLY A 75 5.43 0.58 -11.11
N TYR A 76 5.22 0.39 -9.81
CA TYR A 76 5.44 -0.89 -9.14
C TYR A 76 4.40 -1.93 -9.56
N THR A 77 4.87 -3.10 -9.98
CA THR A 77 4.10 -4.32 -10.14
C THR A 77 5.04 -5.53 -10.01
N ALA A 78 4.53 -6.71 -9.70
CA ALA A 78 5.30 -7.94 -9.88
C ALA A 78 5.09 -8.52 -11.28
N LYS A 79 6.17 -9.04 -11.86
CA LYS A 79 6.08 -9.98 -12.98
C LYS A 79 5.81 -11.35 -12.40
N VAL A 80 4.65 -11.90 -12.70
CA VAL A 80 4.27 -13.25 -12.26
C VAL A 80 4.93 -14.27 -13.20
N ALA A 81 5.38 -15.39 -12.63
CA ALA A 81 5.98 -16.48 -13.40
C ALA A 81 5.10 -16.86 -14.61
N GLY A 82 5.74 -17.15 -15.75
CA GLY A 82 5.05 -17.54 -16.98
C GLY A 82 4.67 -16.41 -17.94
N THR A 83 4.52 -15.17 -17.44
CA THR A 83 4.10 -14.02 -18.28
C THR A 83 5.23 -13.43 -19.16
N GLU A 84 6.49 -13.72 -18.83
CA GLU A 84 7.68 -13.35 -19.61
C GLU A 84 8.69 -14.50 -19.68
N ARG A 85 9.44 -14.60 -20.79
CA ARG A 85 10.47 -15.64 -20.97
C ARG A 85 11.50 -15.60 -19.83
N GLY A 86 11.61 -16.69 -19.09
CA GLY A 86 12.66 -16.89 -18.07
C GLY A 86 12.28 -16.46 -16.65
N VAL A 87 11.03 -16.05 -16.40
CA VAL A 87 10.55 -15.71 -15.05
C VAL A 87 9.87 -16.94 -14.42
N THR A 88 10.54 -17.59 -13.47
CA THR A 88 10.04 -18.78 -12.74
C THR A 88 9.55 -18.47 -11.33
N GLU A 89 9.95 -17.31 -10.78
CA GLU A 89 9.50 -16.78 -9.48
C GLU A 89 9.04 -15.33 -9.67
N PRO A 90 8.14 -14.80 -8.82
CA PRO A 90 7.70 -13.42 -8.94
C PRO A 90 8.87 -12.44 -8.80
N VAL A 91 9.07 -11.62 -9.83
CA VAL A 91 10.14 -10.61 -9.83
C VAL A 91 9.53 -9.23 -9.68
N VAL A 92 10.02 -8.51 -8.67
CA VAL A 92 9.70 -7.09 -8.44
C VAL A 92 10.04 -6.29 -9.68
N THR A 93 9.09 -5.53 -10.21
CA THR A 93 9.30 -4.67 -11.36
C THR A 93 8.84 -3.25 -11.05
N PHE A 94 9.74 -2.30 -11.25
CA PHE A 94 9.43 -0.88 -11.26
C PHE A 94 9.48 -0.39 -12.71
N SER A 95 8.31 -0.36 -13.35
CA SER A 95 8.14 0.08 -14.74
C SER A 95 7.51 1.46 -14.75
N SER A 96 8.35 2.50 -14.76
CA SER A 96 7.91 3.90 -14.71
C SER A 96 6.74 4.21 -15.63
N CYS A 97 5.79 5.00 -15.12
CA CYS A 97 4.53 5.33 -15.77
C CYS A 97 3.68 4.09 -16.13
N PHE A 98 3.92 2.95 -15.48
CA PHE A 98 3.35 1.63 -15.79
C PHE A 98 3.63 1.16 -17.22
N GLY A 99 4.67 1.69 -17.88
CA GLY A 99 4.89 1.49 -19.32
C GLY A 99 6.28 1.88 -19.81
N ALA A 100 7.31 1.72 -18.97
CA ALA A 100 8.67 2.19 -19.24
C ALA A 100 9.23 1.83 -20.63
N PRO A 101 9.02 0.61 -21.17
CA PRO A 101 9.52 0.24 -22.51
C PRO A 101 8.98 1.09 -23.66
N PHE A 102 7.89 1.83 -23.45
CA PHE A 102 7.19 2.60 -24.49
C PHE A 102 7.36 4.12 -24.33
N LEU A 103 8.19 4.57 -23.39
CA LEU A 103 8.37 6.00 -23.11
C LEU A 103 9.50 6.60 -23.97
N PRO A 104 9.21 7.44 -24.99
CA PRO A 104 10.24 8.12 -25.77
C PRO A 104 10.88 9.32 -25.05
N ARG A 105 10.36 9.70 -23.87
CA ARG A 105 10.86 10.83 -23.07
C ARG A 105 11.16 10.36 -21.66
N HIS A 106 11.84 11.20 -20.90
CA HIS A 106 12.08 10.93 -19.49
C HIS A 106 10.76 10.80 -18.70
N PRO A 107 10.61 9.81 -17.78
CA PRO A 107 9.40 9.60 -16.98
C PRO A 107 8.86 10.84 -16.25
N GLY A 108 9.75 11.71 -15.76
CA GLY A 108 9.38 12.95 -15.07
C GLY A 108 8.45 13.86 -15.88
N VAL A 109 8.62 13.90 -17.20
CA VAL A 109 7.75 14.69 -18.10
C VAL A 109 6.32 14.19 -18.06
N TYR A 110 6.12 12.86 -18.11
CA TYR A 110 4.78 12.28 -18.07
C TYR A 110 4.13 12.42 -16.69
N ALA A 111 4.92 12.34 -15.63
CA ALA A 111 4.42 12.53 -14.26
C ALA A 111 3.97 13.98 -14.01
N GLU A 112 4.71 14.97 -14.52
CA GLU A 112 4.31 16.37 -14.47
C GLU A 112 3.02 16.60 -15.26
N MET A 113 2.94 16.10 -16.49
CA MET A 113 1.73 16.16 -17.32
C MET A 113 0.51 15.54 -16.62
N LEU A 114 0.68 14.37 -15.97
CA LEU A 114 -0.38 13.73 -15.20
C LEU A 114 -0.79 14.62 -14.01
N GLY A 115 0.17 15.10 -13.24
CA GLY A 115 -0.08 15.95 -12.07
C GLY A 115 -0.83 17.24 -12.42
N GLU A 116 -0.49 17.89 -13.53
CA GLU A 116 -1.23 19.05 -14.04
C GLU A 116 -2.69 18.70 -14.38
N LYS A 117 -2.93 17.55 -15.03
CA LYS A 117 -4.28 17.10 -15.37
C LYS A 117 -5.09 16.76 -14.13
N LEU A 118 -4.51 16.04 -13.17
CA LEU A 118 -5.18 15.71 -11.90
C LEU A 118 -5.61 16.98 -11.17
N ARG A 119 -4.71 17.96 -11.01
CA ARG A 119 -5.03 19.23 -10.34
C ARG A 119 -6.07 20.05 -11.10
N LYS A 120 -5.96 20.11 -12.42
CA LYS A 120 -6.89 20.89 -13.26
C LYS A 120 -8.33 20.33 -13.22
N HIS A 121 -8.46 19.01 -13.14
CA HIS A 121 -9.76 18.33 -13.25
C HIS A 121 -10.30 17.80 -11.92
N GLY A 122 -9.52 17.87 -10.83
CA GLY A 122 -9.95 17.37 -9.52
C GLY A 122 -10.12 15.86 -9.45
N ALA A 123 -9.44 15.12 -10.34
CA ALA A 123 -9.59 13.68 -10.44
C ALA A 123 -9.02 12.95 -9.21
N LYS A 124 -9.76 11.97 -8.70
CA LYS A 124 -9.36 11.15 -7.56
C LYS A 124 -8.49 10.01 -8.03
N VAL A 125 -7.45 9.66 -7.27
CA VAL A 125 -6.51 8.61 -7.67
C VAL A 125 -6.53 7.48 -6.66
N TRP A 126 -6.62 6.26 -7.17
CA TRP A 126 -6.66 5.04 -6.38
C TRP A 126 -5.51 4.10 -6.77
N LEU A 127 -4.83 3.54 -5.79
CA LEU A 127 -3.94 2.41 -5.97
C LEU A 127 -4.71 1.13 -5.61
N VAL A 128 -4.79 0.18 -6.54
CA VAL A 128 -5.53 -1.08 -6.34
C VAL A 128 -4.57 -2.26 -6.50
N ASN A 129 -4.44 -3.06 -5.44
CA ASN A 129 -3.67 -4.29 -5.45
C ASN A 129 -4.51 -5.44 -6.03
N THR A 130 -4.12 -5.88 -7.22
CA THR A 130 -4.67 -7.02 -7.98
C THR A 130 -3.79 -8.28 -7.87
N GLY A 131 -2.75 -8.20 -7.04
CA GLY A 131 -1.79 -9.25 -6.73
C GLY A 131 -2.28 -10.13 -5.60
N TRP A 132 -1.45 -10.31 -4.58
CA TRP A 132 -1.67 -11.26 -3.49
C TRP A 132 -2.10 -10.56 -2.19
N THR A 133 -2.71 -11.34 -1.30
CA THR A 133 -3.02 -10.99 0.09
C THR A 133 -2.90 -12.23 0.99
N GLY A 134 -2.75 -12.03 2.29
CA GLY A 134 -2.60 -13.11 3.28
C GLY A 134 -1.25 -13.83 3.26
N GLY A 135 -0.26 -13.24 2.58
CA GLY A 135 1.07 -13.80 2.39
C GLY A 135 1.63 -13.44 1.00
N ALA A 136 2.93 -13.65 0.83
CA ALA A 136 3.57 -13.56 -0.48
C ALA A 136 3.10 -14.66 -1.43
N TYR A 137 3.38 -14.52 -2.73
CA TYR A 137 3.15 -15.57 -3.73
C TYR A 137 3.67 -16.94 -3.25
N GLY A 138 2.85 -17.97 -3.41
CA GLY A 138 3.13 -19.33 -2.94
C GLY A 138 2.61 -19.62 -1.53
N VAL A 139 2.34 -18.60 -0.71
CA VAL A 139 1.73 -18.72 0.63
C VAL A 139 0.35 -18.06 0.65
N GLY A 140 0.29 -16.80 0.24
CA GLY A 140 -0.96 -16.04 0.13
C GLY A 140 -1.78 -16.43 -1.08
N THR A 141 -2.94 -15.79 -1.21
CA THR A 141 -3.85 -16.00 -2.34
C THR A 141 -3.97 -14.75 -3.18
N ARG A 142 -4.22 -14.92 -4.49
CA ARG A 142 -4.46 -13.77 -5.36
C ARG A 142 -5.78 -13.10 -4.96
N MET A 143 -5.79 -11.76 -4.95
CA MET A 143 -6.97 -10.95 -4.67
C MET A 143 -8.15 -11.42 -5.53
N LYS A 144 -9.26 -11.76 -4.87
CA LYS A 144 -10.43 -12.26 -5.58
C LYS A 144 -10.94 -11.19 -6.54
N LEU A 145 -11.22 -11.61 -7.78
CA LEU A 145 -11.70 -10.69 -8.81
C LEU A 145 -13.02 -10.00 -8.42
N GLU A 146 -13.89 -10.69 -7.65
CA GLU A 146 -15.13 -10.11 -7.12
C GLU A 146 -14.85 -8.93 -6.18
N TYR A 147 -13.84 -9.02 -5.31
CA TYR A 147 -13.45 -7.94 -4.41
C TYR A 147 -12.82 -6.79 -5.19
N THR A 148 -11.93 -7.07 -6.13
CA THR A 148 -11.35 -6.03 -7.00
C THR A 148 -12.42 -5.26 -7.75
N ARG A 149 -13.43 -5.95 -8.30
CA ARG A 149 -14.56 -5.31 -8.98
C ARG A 149 -15.38 -4.46 -8.03
N ALA A 150 -15.68 -4.96 -6.83
CA ALA A 150 -16.41 -4.19 -5.82
C ALA A 150 -15.66 -2.90 -5.45
N MET A 151 -14.37 -2.99 -5.14
CA MET A 151 -13.53 -1.82 -4.81
C MET A 151 -13.48 -0.79 -5.94
N VAL A 152 -13.26 -1.23 -7.18
CA VAL A 152 -13.22 -0.33 -8.34
C VAL A 152 -14.59 0.30 -8.59
N ASN A 153 -15.67 -0.46 -8.48
CA ASN A 153 -17.03 0.07 -8.66
C ASN A 153 -17.36 1.12 -7.60
N SER A 154 -17.07 0.86 -6.32
CA SER A 154 -17.30 1.84 -5.24
C SER A 154 -16.46 3.10 -5.41
N ALA A 155 -15.21 2.98 -5.87
CA ALA A 155 -14.37 4.12 -6.21
C ALA A 155 -14.94 4.95 -7.37
N LEU A 156 -15.41 4.30 -8.44
CA LEU A 156 -16.01 4.97 -9.61
C LEU A 156 -17.38 5.59 -9.29
N ALA A 157 -18.13 4.99 -8.37
CA ALA A 157 -19.43 5.49 -7.92
C ALA A 157 -19.32 6.66 -6.92
N GLY A 158 -18.11 6.98 -6.44
CA GLY A 158 -17.88 8.01 -5.42
C GLY A 158 -18.26 7.57 -4.00
N GLU A 159 -18.60 6.28 -3.79
CA GLU A 159 -19.00 5.75 -2.47
C GLU A 159 -17.87 5.84 -1.43
N LEU A 160 -16.62 5.86 -1.89
CA LEU A 160 -15.46 5.94 -1.03
C LEU A 160 -15.02 7.39 -0.74
N ASP A 161 -15.67 8.39 -1.32
CA ASP A 161 -15.22 9.79 -1.22
C ASP A 161 -15.21 10.31 0.22
N ASP A 162 -16.26 9.99 0.97
CA ASP A 162 -16.49 10.39 2.36
C ASP A 162 -16.42 9.20 3.33
N ALA A 163 -15.77 8.10 2.92
CA ALA A 163 -15.55 6.95 3.79
C ALA A 163 -14.60 7.28 4.95
N ASP A 164 -14.63 6.46 6.01
CA ASP A 164 -13.62 6.51 7.07
C ASP A 164 -12.33 5.82 6.61
N TYR A 165 -11.18 6.44 6.89
CA TYR A 165 -9.88 5.93 6.45
C TYR A 165 -8.95 5.62 7.62
N VAL A 166 -8.15 4.56 7.43
CA VAL A 166 -7.00 4.23 8.25
C VAL A 166 -5.74 4.46 7.42
N THR A 167 -4.79 5.21 7.96
CA THR A 167 -3.48 5.39 7.33
C THR A 167 -2.63 4.13 7.53
N ASP A 168 -2.20 3.51 6.43
CA ASP A 168 -1.25 2.42 6.46
C ASP A 168 0.09 2.90 7.08
N PRO A 169 0.64 2.21 8.09
CA PRO A 169 1.80 2.70 8.83
C PRO A 169 3.13 2.56 8.06
N VAL A 170 3.19 1.73 7.02
CA VAL A 170 4.43 1.42 6.29
C VAL A 170 4.59 2.31 5.07
N PHE A 171 3.51 2.51 4.33
CA PHE A 171 3.45 3.23 3.06
C PHE A 171 2.80 4.61 3.20
N GLY A 172 2.11 4.91 4.30
CA GLY A 172 1.44 6.19 4.52
C GLY A 172 0.19 6.38 3.65
N LEU A 173 -0.40 5.28 3.17
CA LEU A 173 -1.54 5.29 2.25
C LEU A 173 -2.86 5.37 3.01
N GLU A 174 -3.84 6.11 2.47
CA GLU A 174 -5.19 6.11 3.04
C GLU A 174 -5.97 4.87 2.58
N VAL A 175 -6.28 3.97 3.51
CA VAL A 175 -7.04 2.73 3.25
C VAL A 175 -8.46 2.90 3.78
N PRO A 176 -9.52 2.69 2.97
CA PRO A 176 -10.89 2.77 3.47
C PRO A 176 -11.12 1.69 4.53
N SER A 177 -11.88 2.04 5.57
CA SER A 177 -12.15 1.13 6.70
C SER A 177 -13.18 0.07 6.34
N SER A 178 -14.02 0.33 5.33
CA SER A 178 -14.98 -0.62 4.78
C SER A 178 -15.21 -0.33 3.29
N VAL A 179 -15.56 -1.37 2.53
CA VAL A 179 -15.98 -1.27 1.13
C VAL A 179 -17.16 -2.22 0.92
N PRO A 180 -18.30 -1.77 0.36
CA PRO A 180 -19.44 -2.65 0.10
C PRO A 180 -19.06 -3.90 -0.69
N GLY A 181 -19.39 -5.08 -0.16
CA GLY A 181 -19.10 -6.36 -0.81
C GLY A 181 -17.66 -6.87 -0.64
N VAL A 182 -16.84 -6.22 0.20
CA VAL A 182 -15.50 -6.67 0.56
C VAL A 182 -15.40 -6.82 2.08
N PRO A 183 -14.92 -7.96 2.61
CA PRO A 183 -14.68 -8.11 4.04
C PRO A 183 -13.65 -7.10 4.58
N ASP A 184 -13.96 -6.44 5.69
CA ASP A 184 -13.12 -5.37 6.26
C ASP A 184 -11.72 -5.86 6.67
N ASP A 185 -11.59 -7.13 7.06
CA ASP A 185 -10.32 -7.75 7.41
C ASP A 185 -9.37 -7.87 6.22
N VAL A 186 -9.89 -8.04 5.00
CA VAL A 186 -9.10 -8.06 3.77
C VAL A 186 -8.50 -6.70 3.46
N LEU A 187 -9.18 -5.60 3.82
CA LEU A 187 -8.72 -4.22 3.57
C LEU A 187 -7.44 -3.90 4.35
N GLN A 188 -7.21 -4.58 5.48
CA GLN A 188 -6.03 -4.40 6.33
C GLN A 188 -5.07 -5.58 6.12
N PRO A 189 -4.12 -5.50 5.17
CA PRO A 189 -3.35 -6.68 4.72
C PRO A 189 -2.59 -7.35 5.87
N ARG A 190 -2.09 -6.60 6.85
CA ARG A 190 -1.47 -7.16 8.07
C ARG A 190 -2.35 -8.16 8.83
N ALA A 191 -3.67 -7.94 8.86
CA ALA A 191 -4.63 -8.80 9.53
C ALA A 191 -4.89 -10.11 8.78
N THR A 192 -4.56 -10.16 7.49
CA THR A 192 -4.76 -11.34 6.64
C THR A 192 -3.60 -12.34 6.74
N TRP A 193 -2.45 -11.93 7.27
CA TRP A 193 -1.28 -12.79 7.44
C TRP A 193 -1.38 -13.65 8.70
N ALA A 194 -0.97 -14.91 8.59
CA ALA A 194 -0.90 -15.80 9.75
C ALA A 194 0.16 -15.35 10.76
N ASP A 195 1.29 -14.83 10.28
CA ASP A 195 2.35 -14.23 11.08
C ASP A 195 2.48 -12.74 10.74
N ALA A 196 2.19 -11.90 11.73
CA ALA A 196 2.21 -10.46 11.54
C ALA A 196 3.63 -9.85 11.57
N ASP A 197 4.61 -10.54 12.16
CA ASP A 197 6.02 -10.13 12.11
C ASP A 197 6.62 -10.45 10.73
N GLU A 198 6.18 -11.55 10.08
CA GLU A 198 6.52 -11.82 8.68
C GLU A 198 5.96 -10.76 7.73
N TYR A 199 4.70 -10.33 7.95
CA TYR A 199 4.13 -9.18 7.24
C TYR A 199 4.99 -7.94 7.43
N ASP A 200 5.30 -7.57 8.67
CA ASP A 200 6.04 -6.34 8.98
C ASP A 200 7.42 -6.33 8.30
N THR A 201 8.08 -7.49 8.28
CA THR A 201 9.37 -7.69 7.59
C THR A 201 9.23 -7.53 6.07
N SER A 202 8.22 -8.17 5.48
CA SER A 202 7.96 -8.10 4.03
C SER A 202 7.57 -6.69 3.58
N ALA A 203 6.73 -6.01 4.36
CA ALA A 203 6.25 -4.66 4.08
C ALA A 203 7.40 -3.65 4.15
N GLN A 204 8.25 -3.74 5.18
CA GLN A 204 9.44 -2.90 5.31
C GLN A 204 10.42 -3.11 4.16
N ARG A 205 10.64 -4.38 3.75
CA ARG A 205 11.47 -4.70 2.58
C ARG A 205 10.92 -4.04 1.32
N LEU A 206 9.62 -4.13 1.05
CA LEU A 206 9.03 -3.49 -0.13
C LEU A 206 9.16 -1.96 -0.05
N ALA A 207 8.94 -1.36 1.11
CA ALA A 207 9.10 0.07 1.32
C ALA A 207 10.54 0.57 1.03
N GLU A 208 11.55 -0.21 1.40
CA GLU A 208 12.95 0.06 1.06
C GLU A 208 13.21 -0.05 -0.44
N MET A 209 12.62 -1.05 -1.12
CA MET A 209 12.72 -1.17 -2.58
C MET A 209 12.10 0.03 -3.31
N PHE A 210 10.97 0.55 -2.82
CA PHE A 210 10.37 1.79 -3.33
C PHE A 210 11.32 2.97 -3.18
N LYS A 211 11.89 3.18 -1.98
CA LYS A 211 12.85 4.25 -1.70
C LYS A 211 14.08 4.16 -2.59
N GLU A 212 14.65 2.97 -2.73
CA GLU A 212 15.83 2.74 -3.56
C GLU A 212 15.53 3.02 -5.03
N ASN A 213 14.43 2.48 -5.55
CA ASN A 213 14.00 2.74 -6.92
C ASN A 213 13.78 4.24 -7.16
N PHE A 214 13.25 4.98 -6.20
CA PHE A 214 12.91 6.39 -6.39
C PHE A 214 14.12 7.33 -6.43
N LYS A 215 15.29 6.92 -5.93
CA LYS A 215 16.53 7.73 -5.97
C LYS A 215 16.87 8.24 -7.36
N LYS A 216 16.59 7.46 -8.42
CA LYS A 216 16.84 7.86 -9.83
C LYS A 216 16.00 9.05 -10.32
N PHE A 217 14.95 9.42 -9.59
CA PHE A 217 14.07 10.54 -9.92
C PHE A 217 14.25 11.75 -8.99
N ALA A 218 15.01 11.60 -7.90
CA ALA A 218 15.03 12.55 -6.79
C ALA A 218 15.42 13.98 -7.19
N ASP A 219 16.28 14.14 -8.19
CA ASP A 219 16.75 15.44 -8.67
C ASP A 219 15.81 16.09 -9.71
N GLN A 220 14.76 15.38 -10.11
CA GLN A 220 13.88 15.75 -11.23
C GLN A 220 12.42 15.89 -10.82
N VAL A 221 12.12 15.80 -9.53
CA VAL A 221 10.79 15.99 -8.97
C VAL A 221 10.85 16.93 -7.78
N SER A 222 9.76 17.64 -7.54
CA SER A 222 9.64 18.55 -6.39
C SER A 222 9.70 17.79 -5.05
N GLU A 223 10.13 18.46 -3.99
CA GLU A 223 10.18 17.91 -2.62
C GLU A 223 8.90 17.19 -2.17
N PRO A 224 7.68 17.73 -2.42
CA PRO A 224 6.45 17.07 -2.01
C PRO A 224 6.28 15.68 -2.65
N ILE A 225 6.66 15.51 -3.92
CA ILE A 225 6.62 14.20 -4.59
C ILE A 225 7.70 13.27 -4.01
N ARG A 226 8.91 13.80 -3.75
CA ARG A 226 10.03 13.02 -3.21
C ARG A 226 9.73 12.44 -1.84
N THR A 227 8.94 13.15 -1.04
CA THR A 227 8.59 12.78 0.35
C THR A 227 7.24 12.07 0.46
N ALA A 228 6.50 11.89 -0.64
CA ALA A 228 5.22 11.19 -0.68
C ALA A 228 5.34 9.66 -0.77
N GLY A 229 6.55 9.12 -0.83
CA GLY A 229 6.79 7.69 -0.74
C GLY A 229 6.61 7.13 0.67
N PRO A 230 6.96 5.84 0.88
CA PRO A 230 6.88 5.22 2.19
C PRO A 230 7.64 6.04 3.24
N PRO A 231 7.03 6.40 4.38
CA PRO A 231 7.69 7.18 5.42
C PRO A 231 8.94 6.46 5.98
N PRO A 232 9.86 7.18 6.65
CA PRO A 232 10.91 6.54 7.43
C PRO A 232 10.31 5.52 8.40
N SER A 233 10.96 4.37 8.58
CA SER A 233 10.50 3.42 9.59
C SER A 233 10.42 4.14 10.93
N ARG A 234 9.24 4.13 11.53
CA ARG A 234 9.16 4.48 12.95
C ARG A 234 9.82 3.32 13.67
N ASP A 235 11.13 3.43 13.90
CA ASP A 235 11.81 2.56 14.86
C ASP A 235 10.93 2.49 16.11
N ARG A 236 10.84 1.30 16.73
CA ARG A 236 10.07 1.05 17.96
C ARG A 236 10.55 1.95 19.12
N ILE A 237 10.28 3.25 19.08
CA ILE A 237 10.38 4.19 20.19
C ILE A 237 9.18 3.91 21.08
N GLY A 238 9.25 2.82 21.85
CA GLY A 238 8.17 2.37 22.72
C GLY A 238 8.39 1.02 23.42
N ALA A 239 9.38 0.22 23.03
CA ALA A 239 9.71 -1.02 23.74
C ALA A 239 10.73 -0.74 24.86
N ARG A 240 10.22 -0.65 26.11
CA ARG A 240 10.85 -0.25 27.41
C ARG A 240 10.55 1.23 27.70
N VAL A 241 9.49 1.56 28.44
CA VAL A 241 9.40 1.34 29.89
C VAL A 241 7.96 0.98 30.28
N ARG A 242 7.72 -0.28 30.68
CA ARG A 242 6.68 -0.68 31.63
C ARG A 242 6.99 -2.10 32.10
N GLY A 243 7.48 -2.20 33.33
CA GLY A 243 7.81 -3.44 34.03
C GLY A 243 8.05 -3.12 35.49
N SER A 244 7.02 -3.36 36.29
CA SER A 244 6.84 -3.05 37.70
C SER A 244 7.92 -3.56 38.65
N ALA A 245 8.21 -2.78 39.70
CA ALA A 245 8.54 -3.34 41.02
C ALA A 245 8.03 -2.39 42.12
N LEU A 246 6.77 -2.59 42.54
CA LEU A 246 6.36 -2.32 43.92
C LEU A 246 6.75 -3.53 44.77
N ASN A 247 7.72 -3.38 45.67
CA ASN A 247 7.65 -3.86 47.07
C ASN A 247 9.01 -3.74 47.78
N SER A 248 9.11 -2.79 48.70
CA SER A 248 9.88 -2.97 49.93
C SER A 248 9.43 -1.94 50.97
N ARG A 249 8.57 -2.41 51.90
CA ARG A 249 8.23 -1.72 53.14
C ARG A 249 9.47 -1.62 54.04
N PRO A 250 9.72 -0.49 54.74
CA PRO A 250 10.71 -0.47 55.82
C PRO A 250 10.14 -1.12 57.09
N ARG A 251 10.91 -2.03 57.69
CA ARG A 251 10.65 -2.62 59.00
C ARG A 251 10.79 -1.56 60.10
N VAL A 252 9.81 -1.55 61.00
CA VAL A 252 9.84 -0.88 62.31
C VAL A 252 10.87 -1.57 63.20
N GLN A 253 11.78 -0.81 63.81
CA GLN A 253 12.56 -1.22 64.98
C GLN A 253 12.26 -0.31 66.17
N HIS A 254 12.00 -0.94 67.31
CA HIS A 254 11.70 -0.32 68.59
C HIS A 254 12.94 0.22 69.31
N LYS A 255 12.74 1.37 69.97
CA LYS A 255 13.24 1.84 71.28
C LYS A 255 14.73 1.67 71.64
N ILE A 256 15.33 2.78 72.10
CA ILE A 256 15.90 2.96 73.46
C ILE A 256 16.00 4.46 73.75
N ALA A 257 15.72 4.81 75.01
CA ALA A 257 15.62 6.15 75.56
C ALA A 257 16.99 6.72 76.03
N GLY A 258 17.13 8.05 76.06
CA GLY A 258 18.23 8.74 76.72
C GLY A 258 17.98 10.24 76.86
N ARG A 259 17.99 10.73 78.10
CA ARG A 259 17.54 12.05 78.61
C ARG A 259 18.50 13.24 78.37
N ARG A 260 17.95 14.44 78.67
CA ARG A 260 18.52 15.77 79.05
C ARG A 260 18.54 16.76 77.88
N GLY A 261 17.92 17.94 77.87
CA GLY A 261 17.28 18.77 78.89
C GLY A 261 18.08 20.05 79.10
N VAL A 262 17.68 21.20 78.50
CA VAL A 262 17.97 22.57 78.98
C VAL A 262 16.90 23.55 78.44
N ASN A 263 16.38 24.37 79.36
CA ASN A 263 15.44 25.49 79.21
C ASN A 263 15.98 26.68 78.40
N SER A 264 15.08 27.46 77.77
CA SER A 264 15.00 28.93 77.96
C SER A 264 14.07 29.64 76.94
N THR A 265 12.89 30.07 77.44
CA THR A 265 12.34 31.44 77.37
C THR A 265 12.33 32.25 76.05
N ARG A 266 11.14 32.52 75.49
CA ARG A 266 10.38 33.81 75.56
C ARG A 266 9.29 33.92 74.47
N VAL A 267 8.08 34.24 74.93
CA VAL A 267 6.91 34.85 74.25
C VAL A 267 7.15 36.39 74.33
N PRO A 268 6.57 37.35 73.54
CA PRO A 268 5.17 37.33 73.09
C PRO A 268 4.70 38.06 71.80
N LEU A 269 3.45 37.73 71.43
CA LEU A 269 2.31 38.55 70.95
C LEU A 269 2.36 39.46 69.68
N VAL A 270 1.35 39.21 68.83
CA VAL A 270 0.38 40.14 68.16
C VAL A 270 0.84 41.00 66.97
N ARG A 271 0.40 40.63 65.76
CA ARG A 271 -0.80 41.17 65.07
C ARG A 271 -1.22 40.22 63.95
#